data_AF-A0A1C3L315-F1
#
_entry.id   AF-A0A1C3L315-F1
#
_cell.length_a   1.000
_cell.length_b   1.000
_cell.length_c   1.000
_cell.angle_alpha   90.00
_cell.angle_beta   90.00
_cell.angle_gamma   90.00
#
_symmetry.space_group_name_H-M   'P 1'
#
loop_
_entity.id
_entity.type
_entity.pdbx_description
1 polymer ?
#
loop_
_entity_poly.entity_id
_entity_poly.type
_entity_poly.pdbx_seq_one_letter_code
_entity_poly.pdbx_strand_id
1 'polypeptide(L)'
;MSKASVSMMKYVPLPSSFTLNRNIRRFNMAEYDRKTFFSFNIFSLFLFALPIVYMSKVNYRMCEENEVIYIKLENARLSVTKSIFSN
;
A
#
# COMPACT_ATOMS: atom_id res chain seq x y z
N MET A 1 -16.26 50.26 33.37
CA MET A 1 -15.35 49.13 33.06
C MET A 1 -13.97 49.46 33.62
N SER A 2 -13.39 48.56 34.42
CA SER A 2 -12.10 48.79 35.10
C SER A 2 -10.95 48.92 34.09
N LYS A 3 -10.01 49.86 34.29
CA LYS A 3 -8.81 50.01 33.44
C LYS A 3 -8.01 48.71 33.31
N ALA A 4 -8.14 47.80 34.29
CA ALA A 4 -7.51 46.48 34.27
C ALA A 4 -8.05 45.55 33.17
N SER A 5 -9.36 45.60 32.85
CA SER A 5 -9.94 44.75 31.81
C SER A 5 -9.50 45.18 30.41
N VAL A 6 -9.28 46.48 30.20
CA VAL A 6 -8.77 47.03 28.93
C VAL A 6 -7.29 46.69 28.73
N SER A 7 -6.50 46.61 29.81
CA SER A 7 -5.09 46.20 29.75
C SER A 7 -4.89 44.72 29.38
N MET A 8 -5.87 43.85 29.63
CA MET A 8 -5.83 42.44 29.24
C MET A 8 -6.23 42.20 27.78
N MET A 9 -6.81 43.19 27.09
CA MET A 9 -7.07 43.16 25.65
C MET A 9 -5.84 43.53 24.79
N LYS A 10 -4.63 43.49 25.36
CA LYS A 10 -3.42 43.55 24.53
C LYS A 10 -3.35 42.26 23.71
N TYR A 11 -3.51 42.41 22.40
CA TYR A 11 -3.29 41.35 21.41
C TYR A 11 -1.85 40.86 21.57
N VAL A 12 -1.65 39.76 22.31
CA VAL A 12 -0.36 39.08 22.39
C VAL A 12 -0.25 38.25 21.12
N PRO A 13 0.60 38.62 20.15
CA PRO A 13 0.75 37.82 18.95
C PRO A 13 1.32 36.46 19.37
N LEU A 14 0.48 35.42 19.26
CA LEU A 14 0.93 34.04 19.40
C LEU A 14 2.02 33.85 18.34
N PRO A 15 3.26 33.47 18.73
CA PRO A 15 4.31 33.28 17.75
C PRO A 15 3.85 32.26 16.72
N SER A 16 4.10 32.48 15.44
CA SER A 16 3.68 31.59 14.35
C SER A 16 4.20 30.14 14.55
N SER A 17 5.27 29.97 15.31
CA SER A 17 5.74 28.64 15.72
C SER A 17 4.73 27.91 16.60
N PHE A 18 3.97 28.61 17.46
CA PHE A 18 2.97 28.02 18.36
C PHE A 18 1.72 27.50 17.64
N THR A 19 1.41 28.00 16.45
CA THR A 19 0.29 27.50 15.62
C THR A 19 0.63 26.22 14.87
N LEU A 20 1.92 25.89 14.73
CA LEU A 20 2.36 24.62 14.15
C LEU A 20 2.13 23.45 15.12
N ASN A 21 1.93 22.24 14.58
CA ASN A 21 1.84 21.05 15.41
C ASN A 21 3.13 20.86 16.23
N ARG A 22 3.01 20.47 17.51
CA ARG A 22 4.13 20.16 18.41
C ARG A 22 5.12 19.17 17.78
N ASN A 23 4.65 18.19 17.02
CA ASN A 23 5.49 17.20 16.35
C ASN A 23 6.32 17.77 15.20
N ILE A 24 5.88 18.89 14.62
CA ILE A 24 6.63 19.64 13.59
C ILE A 24 7.67 20.54 14.27
N ARG A 25 7.30 21.16 15.40
CA ARG A 25 8.22 22.01 16.18
C ARG A 25 9.40 21.26 16.79
N ARG A 26 9.17 20.02 17.23
CA ARG A 26 10.19 19.19 17.88
C ARG A 26 10.35 17.90 17.08
N PHE A 27 11.44 17.85 16.32
CA PHE A 27 11.79 16.65 15.58
C PHE A 27 12.08 15.50 16.54
N ASN A 28 11.24 14.48 16.50
CA ASN A 28 11.47 13.25 17.24
C ASN A 28 12.30 12.32 16.37
N MET A 29 13.61 12.26 16.64
CA MET A 29 14.54 11.41 15.89
C MET A 29 14.15 9.93 15.94
N ALA A 30 13.59 9.45 17.06
CA ALA A 30 13.18 8.05 17.19
C ALA A 30 11.98 7.71 16.29
N GLU A 31 11.01 8.62 16.16
CA GLU A 31 9.88 8.43 15.24
C GLU A 31 10.30 8.55 13.77
N TYR A 32 11.25 9.43 13.49
CA TYR A 32 11.79 9.58 12.14
C TYR A 32 12.52 8.33 11.67
N ASP A 33 13.32 7.72 12.53
CA ASP A 33 14.02 6.47 12.22
C ASP A 33 13.04 5.31 11.99
N ARG A 34 12.02 5.17 12.86
CA ARG A 34 10.92 4.22 12.66
C ARG A 34 10.21 4.41 11.32
N LYS A 35 9.89 5.66 10.97
CA LYS A 35 9.24 5.99 9.68
C LYS A 35 10.12 5.62 8.50
N THR A 36 11.43 5.88 8.60
CA THR A 36 12.40 5.57 7.54
C THR A 36 12.51 4.06 7.34
N PHE A 37 12.66 3.30 8.43
CA PHE A 37 12.72 1.84 8.41
C PHE A 37 11.44 1.23 7.81
N PHE A 38 10.27 1.69 8.27
CA PHE A 38 8.98 1.23 7.74
C PHE A 38 8.82 1.53 6.23
N SER A 39 9.22 2.73 5.80
CA SER A 39 9.16 3.13 4.39
C SER A 39 10.08 2.27 3.52
N PHE A 40 11.28 1.94 4.01
CA PHE A 40 12.21 1.06 3.31
C PHE A 40 11.66 -0.38 3.19
N ASN A 41 10.97 -0.88 4.21
CA ASN A 41 10.32 -2.20 4.16
C ASN A 41 9.16 -2.26 3.15
N ILE A 42 8.35 -1.20 3.05
CA ILE A 42 7.31 -1.14 2.01
C ILE A 42 7.96 -1.09 0.63
N PHE A 43 9.03 -0.32 0.48
CA PHE A 43 9.77 -0.22 -0.78
C PHE A 43 10.37 -1.57 -1.19
N SER A 44 10.95 -2.32 -0.25
CA SER A 44 11.48 -3.65 -0.54
C SER A 44 10.37 -4.62 -0.97
N LEU A 45 9.23 -4.64 -0.26
CA LEU A 45 8.06 -5.43 -0.66
C LEU A 45 7.60 -5.08 -2.08
N PHE A 46 7.57 -3.79 -2.42
CA PHE A 46 7.23 -3.35 -3.78
C PHE A 46 8.23 -3.88 -4.82
N LEU A 47 9.54 -3.76 -4.57
CA LEU A 47 10.56 -4.28 -5.46
C LEU A 47 10.45 -5.80 -5.66
N PHE A 48 10.19 -6.55 -4.60
CA PHE A 48 10.00 -8.00 -4.69
C PHE A 48 8.68 -8.42 -5.35
N ALA A 49 7.68 -7.54 -5.38
CA ALA A 49 6.44 -7.78 -6.12
C ALA A 49 6.61 -7.57 -7.64
N LEU A 50 7.61 -6.80 -8.09
CA LEU A 50 7.80 -6.49 -9.52
C LEU A 50 7.96 -7.74 -10.40
N PRO A 51 8.78 -8.76 -10.05
CA PRO A 51 8.87 -9.99 -10.85
C PRO A 51 7.54 -10.73 -10.95
N ILE A 52 6.73 -10.74 -9.88
CA ILE A 52 5.42 -11.40 -9.87
C ILE A 52 4.45 -10.68 -10.81
N VAL A 53 4.43 -9.34 -10.75
CA VAL A 53 3.61 -8.51 -11.64
C VAL A 53 4.08 -8.62 -13.09
N TYR A 54 5.37 -8.76 -13.32
CA TYR A 54 5.92 -9.00 -14.65
C TYR A 54 5.48 -10.37 -15.19
N MET A 55 5.61 -11.42 -14.38
CA MET A 55 5.18 -12.78 -14.72
C MET A 55 3.68 -12.89 -14.99
N SER A 56 2.85 -12.09 -14.31
CA SER A 56 1.40 -12.11 -14.54
C SER A 56 0.98 -11.38 -15.82
N LYS A 57 1.75 -10.38 -16.27
CA LYS A 57 1.48 -9.64 -17.51
C LYS A 57 2.03 -10.33 -18.75
N VAL A 58 3.20 -10.93 -18.64
CA VAL A 58 3.79 -11.68 -19.74
C VAL A 58 3.05 -13.00 -19.82
N ASN A 59 2.36 -13.24 -20.94
CA ASN A 59 1.74 -14.52 -21.23
C ASN A 59 2.86 -15.52 -21.56
N TYR A 60 3.54 -16.01 -20.52
CA TYR A 60 4.57 -17.03 -20.65
C TYR A 60 3.91 -18.27 -21.25
N ARG A 61 4.11 -18.49 -22.55
CA ARG A 61 3.93 -19.81 -23.17
C ARG A 61 5.03 -20.70 -22.59
N MET A 62 4.76 -21.26 -21.41
CA MET A 62 5.75 -21.98 -20.61
C MET A 62 6.37 -23.16 -21.37
N CYS A 63 5.63 -23.78 -22.31
CA CYS A 63 6.07 -24.75 -23.33
C CYS A 63 4.91 -24.98 -24.33
N GLU A 64 5.18 -25.42 -25.57
CA GLU A 64 4.12 -25.93 -26.49
C GLU A 64 3.32 -27.09 -25.85
N GLU A 65 3.99 -27.90 -25.03
CA GLU A 65 3.38 -29.01 -24.29
C GLU A 65 2.29 -28.56 -23.31
N ASN A 66 2.36 -27.33 -22.79
CA ASN A 66 1.32 -26.82 -21.89
C ASN A 66 -0.01 -26.56 -22.62
N GLU A 67 0.03 -26.21 -23.91
CA GLU A 67 -1.18 -26.07 -24.72
C GLU A 67 -1.85 -27.43 -24.92
N VAL A 68 -1.05 -28.47 -25.19
CA VAL A 68 -1.53 -29.86 -25.31
C VAL A 68 -2.11 -30.36 -23.99
N ILE A 69 -1.46 -30.06 -22.86
CA ILE A 69 -1.97 -30.42 -21.52
C ILE A 69 -3.27 -29.67 -21.21
N TYR A 70 -3.35 -28.37 -21.52
CA TYR A 70 -4.56 -27.57 -21.31
C TYR A 70 -5.74 -28.15 -22.09
N ILE A 71 -5.55 -28.43 -23.38
CA ILE A 71 -6.58 -29.05 -24.23
C ILE A 71 -6.98 -30.43 -23.71
N LYS A 72 -6.02 -31.26 -23.26
CA LYS A 72 -6.33 -32.58 -22.68
C LYS A 72 -7.13 -32.47 -21.39
N LEU A 73 -6.80 -31.53 -20.50
CA LEU A 73 -7.51 -31.31 -19.24
C LEU A 73 -8.92 -30.73 -19.46
N GLU A 74 -9.07 -29.83 -20.42
CA GLU A 74 -10.37 -29.26 -20.79
C GLU A 74 -11.30 -30.32 -21.39
N ASN A 75 -10.79 -31.15 -22.29
CA ASN A 75 -11.53 -32.28 -22.87
C ASN A 75 -11.90 -33.33 -21.81
N ALA A 76 -11.00 -33.61 -20.86
CA ALA A 76 -11.28 -34.51 -19.74
C ALA A 76 -12.34 -33.94 -18.79
N ARG A 77 -12.35 -32.62 -18.54
CA ARG A 77 -13.44 -31.97 -17.79
C ARG A 77 -14.77 -32.12 -18.52
N LEU A 78 -14.80 -31.86 -19.83
CA LEU A 78 -15.99 -32.00 -20.66
C LEU A 78 -16.56 -33.43 -20.65
N SER A 79 -15.71 -34.46 -20.72
CA SER A 79 -16.16 -35.86 -20.66
C SER A 79 -16.73 -36.22 -19.29
N VAL A 80 -16.10 -35.77 -18.20
CA VAL A 80 -16.61 -35.97 -16.83
C VAL A 80 -17.96 -35.27 -16.66
N THR A 81 -18.09 -34.01 -17.05
CA THR A 81 -19.40 -33.33 -16.98
C THR A 81 -20.46 -34.03 -17.82
N LYS A 82 -20.15 -34.45 -19.05
CA LYS A 82 -21.11 -35.20 -19.88
C LYS A 82 -21.55 -36.50 -19.21
N SER A 83 -20.63 -37.24 -18.59
CA SER A 83 -20.97 -38.47 -17.85
C SER A 83 -21.82 -38.23 -16.60
N ILE A 84 -21.69 -37.06 -15.96
CA ILE A 84 -22.51 -36.66 -14.82
C ILE A 84 -23.92 -36.26 -15.25
N PHE A 85 -24.05 -35.62 -16.43
CA PHE A 85 -25.33 -35.10 -16.94
C PHE A 85 -26.06 -36.04 -17.93
N SER A 86 -25.50 -37.19 -18.30
CA SER A 86 -26.15 -38.18 -19.18
C SER A 86 -26.62 -39.45 -18.48
N ASN A 87 -26.65 -39.46 -17.14
CA ASN A 87 -27.33 -40.48 -16.34
C ASN A 87 -28.73 -40.01 -15.94
#